data_AF-A0AAD8LHM5-F1
#
_entry.id   AF-A0AAD8LHM5-F1
#
_cell.length_a   1.000
_cell.length_b   1.000
_cell.length_c   1.000
_cell.angle_alpha   90.00
_cell.angle_beta   90.00
_cell.angle_gamma   90.00
#
_symmetry.space_group_name_H-M   'P 1'
#
loop_
_entity.id
_entity.type
_entity.pdbx_description
1 polymer ?
#
loop_
_entity_poly.entity_id
_entity_poly.type
_entity_poly.pdbx_seq_one_letter_code
_entity_poly.pdbx_strand_id
1 'polypeptide(L)'
;MASEKDIFEISGPLHLTTVDWTDVDHRRSVAACMVQGVYIMQRDRQENRQGPNALATSWWKSFSFDLHSQLIDDADSSIFGAVYKFNPKPDLSPNNILSTPATPSHIVAFRGTVTKGDAFSRDLQLDIHFVKNILHQSSRFETAIQAVRNLVAAGNQNIWLTGHSLGSAMAMLVGKNMVKNGVFLESHLFNPPFVSPPIENIKNKKVKHGLRIASSFVTAGLAVAVKLKNNHQQRNNASNNSFIHLASWVPCLYVNPGDHICSEYIGYFQHRRKMEGIGAGGVERLASQHSISGLFMDAIGKESHEPLHLLPSANLTVNSRRARDLKEAHGIHQWWRCDQQLESRTYRS
;
A
#
# COMPACT_ATOMS: atom_id res chain seq x y z
N MET A 1 14.53 2.51 27.41
CA MET A 1 14.84 1.19 26.83
C MET A 1 14.11 1.08 25.51
N ALA A 2 14.77 0.57 24.47
CA ALA A 2 14.12 0.32 23.18
C ALA A 2 13.03 -0.75 23.34
N SER A 3 11.94 -0.65 22.57
CA SER A 3 10.93 -1.70 22.55
C SER A 3 11.50 -2.95 21.89
N GLU A 4 11.14 -4.14 22.38
CA GLU A 4 11.50 -5.42 21.73
C GLU A 4 11.12 -5.46 20.24
N LYS A 5 10.06 -4.74 19.85
CA LYS A 5 9.60 -4.60 18.46
C LYS A 5 10.57 -3.84 17.56
N ASP A 6 11.55 -3.15 18.13
CA ASP A 6 12.54 -2.35 17.40
C ASP A 6 13.79 -3.17 17.07
N ILE A 7 14.02 -4.24 17.85
CA ILE A 7 15.22 -5.07 17.78
C ILE A 7 14.95 -6.22 16.81
N PHE A 8 15.71 -6.26 15.72
CA PHE A 8 15.56 -7.26 14.67
C PHE A 8 15.82 -8.68 15.20
N GLU A 9 16.80 -8.82 16.08
CA GLU A 9 17.23 -10.09 16.67
C GLU A 9 16.20 -10.68 17.64
N ILE A 10 15.16 -9.91 18.00
CA ILE A 10 14.05 -10.35 18.86
C ILE A 10 12.76 -10.48 18.05
N SER A 11 12.43 -9.47 17.24
CA SER A 11 11.13 -9.36 16.58
C SER A 11 11.16 -9.57 15.06
N GLY A 12 12.34 -9.64 14.45
CA GLY A 12 12.50 -9.90 13.02
C GLY A 12 12.17 -11.35 12.64
N PRO A 13 12.03 -11.67 11.36
CA PRO A 13 11.77 -13.02 10.89
C PRO A 13 13.04 -13.87 10.91
N LEU A 14 13.48 -14.29 12.09
CA LEU A 14 14.72 -15.07 12.28
C LEU A 14 14.69 -16.44 11.58
N HIS A 15 13.51 -16.92 11.20
CA HIS A 15 13.34 -18.13 10.40
C HIS A 15 13.77 -17.94 8.94
N LEU A 16 13.83 -16.71 8.43
CA LEU A 16 14.28 -16.40 7.07
C LEU A 16 15.80 -16.27 7.01
N THR A 17 16.49 -17.41 7.12
CA THR A 17 17.95 -17.47 7.02
C THR A 17 18.45 -17.35 5.57
N THR A 18 17.64 -17.77 4.61
CA THR A 18 17.88 -17.62 3.16
C THR A 18 16.61 -17.14 2.48
N VAL A 19 16.73 -16.13 1.61
CA VAL A 19 15.58 -15.56 0.89
C VAL A 19 15.43 -16.23 -0.47
N ASP A 20 14.45 -17.13 -0.58
CA ASP A 20 13.85 -17.48 -1.87
C ASP A 20 13.05 -16.30 -2.45
N TRP A 21 13.55 -15.70 -3.54
CA TRP A 21 12.90 -14.58 -4.23
C TRP A 21 11.72 -14.99 -5.11
N THR A 22 11.48 -16.29 -5.30
CA THR A 22 10.30 -16.80 -6.00
C THR A 22 9.14 -17.06 -5.04
N ASP A 23 9.43 -17.24 -3.75
CA ASP A 23 8.46 -17.47 -2.69
C ASP A 23 7.74 -16.16 -2.29
N VAL A 24 6.40 -16.19 -2.32
CA VAL A 24 5.56 -15.02 -2.04
C VAL A 24 5.55 -14.60 -0.56
N ASP A 25 5.77 -15.55 0.34
CA ASP A 25 5.83 -15.32 1.79
C ASP A 25 7.16 -14.65 2.18
N HIS A 26 8.25 -15.09 1.56
CA HIS A 26 9.57 -14.47 1.70
C HIS A 26 9.56 -13.04 1.18
N ARG A 27 9.07 -12.81 -0.05
CA ARG A 27 8.97 -11.45 -0.64
C ARG A 27 8.13 -10.52 0.24
N ARG A 28 6.98 -10.98 0.72
CA ARG A 28 6.14 -10.24 1.67
C ARG A 28 6.92 -9.87 2.93
N SER A 29 7.58 -10.84 3.54
CA SER A 29 8.29 -10.64 4.81
C SER A 29 9.44 -9.65 4.66
N VAL A 30 10.22 -9.75 3.58
CA VAL A 30 11.28 -8.79 3.24
C VAL A 30 10.69 -7.41 3.01
N ALA A 31 9.64 -7.28 2.20
CA ALA A 31 9.00 -5.99 1.92
C ALA A 31 8.45 -5.31 3.19
N ALA A 32 7.91 -6.10 4.13
CA ALA A 32 7.46 -5.59 5.43
C ALA A 32 8.64 -5.19 6.34
N CYS A 33 9.76 -5.93 6.32
CA CYS A 33 10.98 -5.58 7.05
C CYS A 33 11.60 -4.27 6.55
N MET A 34 11.59 -4.01 5.24
CA MET A 34 12.05 -2.73 4.68
C MET A 34 11.23 -1.56 5.23
N VAL A 35 9.91 -1.72 5.34
CA VAL A 35 9.04 -0.69 5.95
C VAL A 35 9.33 -0.53 7.44
N GLN A 36 9.56 -1.62 8.17
CA GLN A 36 9.95 -1.56 9.58
C GLN A 36 11.30 -0.86 9.75
N GLY A 37 12.26 -1.07 8.86
CA GLY A 37 13.52 -0.32 8.82
C GLY A 37 13.30 1.20 8.80
N VAL A 38 12.35 1.70 7.99
CA VAL A 38 11.99 3.13 7.97
C VAL A 38 11.39 3.59 9.31
N TYR A 39 10.52 2.78 9.92
CA TYR A 39 10.01 3.07 11.26
C TYR A 39 11.11 3.20 12.30
N ILE A 40 12.09 2.28 12.29
CA ILE A 40 13.18 2.28 13.26
C ILE A 40 14.15 3.42 12.97
N MET A 41 14.45 3.75 11.71
CA MET A 41 15.27 4.93 11.37
C MET A 41 14.65 6.22 11.92
N GLN A 42 13.34 6.39 11.78
CA GLN A 42 12.66 7.57 12.34
C GLN A 42 12.73 7.59 13.88
N ARG A 43 12.65 6.44 14.56
CA ARG A 43 12.78 6.37 16.02
C ARG A 43 14.21 6.58 16.48
N ASP A 44 15.19 6.01 15.78
CA ASP A 44 16.61 6.25 16.01
C ASP A 44 16.90 7.74 15.93
N ARG A 45 16.35 8.45 14.92
CA ARG A 45 16.41 9.92 14.85
C ARG A 45 15.74 10.60 16.05
N GLN A 46 14.51 10.22 16.41
CA GLN A 46 13.76 10.85 17.51
C GLN A 46 14.41 10.65 18.89
N GLU A 47 15.13 9.54 19.06
CA GLU A 47 15.79 9.16 20.32
C GLU A 47 17.30 9.40 20.28
N ASN A 48 17.82 10.03 19.22
CA ASN A 48 19.24 10.27 19.00
C ASN A 48 20.12 9.01 19.09
N ARG A 49 19.59 7.86 18.64
CA ARG A 49 20.37 6.62 18.49
C ARG A 49 21.23 6.70 17.24
N GLN A 50 22.54 6.61 17.41
CA GLN A 50 23.53 6.72 16.32
C GLN A 50 24.58 5.62 16.42
N GLY A 51 25.21 5.30 15.28
CA GLY A 51 26.30 4.33 15.22
C GLY A 51 25.92 2.96 15.81
N PRO A 52 26.68 2.42 16.78
CA PRO A 52 26.38 1.13 17.41
C PRO A 52 25.03 1.06 18.13
N ASN A 53 24.45 2.21 18.50
CA ASN A 53 23.16 2.28 19.19
C ASN A 53 21.97 2.31 18.23
N ALA A 54 22.19 2.55 16.93
CA ALA A 54 21.13 2.57 15.93
C ALA A 54 20.63 1.14 15.65
N LEU A 55 19.32 0.94 15.71
CA LEU A 55 18.71 -0.38 15.56
C LEU A 55 18.22 -0.66 14.13
N ALA A 56 18.10 0.38 13.31
CA ALA A 56 17.45 0.23 12.01
C ALA A 56 18.23 -0.68 11.05
N THR A 57 19.56 -0.66 11.10
CA THR A 57 20.46 -1.32 10.16
C THR A 57 20.18 -2.81 9.96
N SER A 58 19.88 -3.54 11.03
CA SER A 58 19.60 -4.99 10.97
C SER A 58 18.36 -5.33 10.13
N TRP A 59 17.40 -4.40 9.98
CA TRP A 59 16.14 -4.64 9.26
C TRP A 59 16.29 -4.80 7.75
N TRP A 60 17.37 -4.29 7.15
CA TRP A 60 17.65 -4.43 5.71
C TRP A 60 18.95 -5.21 5.44
N LYS A 61 19.98 -5.06 6.29
CA LYS A 61 21.26 -5.78 6.13
C LYS A 61 21.10 -7.30 6.22
N SER A 62 20.16 -7.79 7.02
CA SER A 62 19.86 -9.22 7.14
C SER A 62 19.38 -9.85 5.82
N PHE A 63 18.86 -9.04 4.90
CA PHE A 63 18.39 -9.47 3.58
C PHE A 63 19.33 -9.07 2.43
N SER A 64 20.58 -8.71 2.74
CA SER A 64 21.57 -8.24 1.76
C SER A 64 21.17 -6.97 1.02
N PHE A 65 20.59 -6.00 1.74
CA PHE A 65 20.38 -4.65 1.24
C PHE A 65 21.28 -3.65 1.95
N ASP A 66 21.52 -2.53 1.28
CA ASP A 66 22.12 -1.33 1.84
C ASP A 66 21.14 -0.17 1.75
N LEU A 67 21.23 0.76 2.70
CA LEU A 67 20.51 2.02 2.62
C LEU A 67 21.16 2.88 1.53
N HIS A 68 20.42 3.15 0.46
CA HIS A 68 20.87 4.01 -0.63
C HIS A 68 20.58 5.48 -0.35
N SER A 69 19.36 5.79 0.09
CA SER A 69 18.96 7.15 0.47
C SER A 69 17.79 7.16 1.45
N GLN A 70 17.71 8.21 2.25
CA GLN A 70 16.54 8.51 3.10
C GLN A 70 15.62 9.48 2.36
N LEU A 71 14.32 9.30 2.52
CA LEU A 71 13.31 10.25 2.06
C LEU A 71 12.83 11.05 3.27
N ILE A 72 13.24 12.31 3.30
CA ILE A 72 13.02 13.24 4.42
C ILE A 72 11.96 14.25 3.99
N ASP A 73 11.04 14.55 4.90
CA ASP A 73 10.06 15.60 4.69
C ASP A 73 10.64 16.97 5.05
N ASP A 74 10.57 17.92 4.12
CA ASP A 74 11.10 19.27 4.32
C ASP A 74 10.36 20.04 5.42
N ALA A 75 9.10 19.69 5.70
CA ALA A 75 8.28 20.40 6.68
C ALA A 75 8.69 20.14 8.14
N ASP A 76 9.02 18.89 8.49
CA ASP A 76 9.32 18.48 9.87
C ASP A 76 10.64 17.71 10.01
N SER A 77 11.40 17.59 8.91
CA SER A 77 12.63 16.81 8.80
C SER A 77 12.45 15.34 9.21
N SER A 78 11.22 14.81 9.16
CA SER A 78 10.95 13.42 9.48
C SER A 78 11.33 12.50 8.32
N ILE A 79 11.96 11.37 8.65
CA ILE A 79 12.24 10.31 7.69
C ILE A 79 10.91 9.60 7.46
N PHE A 80 10.32 9.73 6.28
CA PHE A 80 9.03 9.10 5.94
C PHE A 80 9.18 7.91 4.99
N GLY A 81 10.33 7.79 4.33
CA GLY A 81 10.66 6.67 3.47
C GLY A 81 12.16 6.46 3.32
N ALA A 82 12.52 5.42 2.58
CA ALA A 82 13.90 5.12 2.23
C ALA A 82 13.98 4.34 0.93
N VAL A 83 15.11 4.46 0.25
CA VAL A 83 15.50 3.63 -0.87
C VAL A 83 16.58 2.67 -0.39
N TYR A 84 16.33 1.38 -0.57
CA TYR A 84 17.28 0.31 -0.32
C TYR A 84 17.80 -0.22 -1.64
N LYS A 85 19.10 -0.51 -1.71
CA LYS A 85 19.75 -1.13 -2.86
C LYS A 85 20.21 -2.53 -2.50
N PHE A 86 19.93 -3.49 -3.36
CA PHE A 86 20.41 -4.86 -3.17
C PHE A 86 21.93 -4.91 -3.31
N ASN A 87 22.60 -5.49 -2.32
CA ASN A 87 24.04 -5.69 -2.29
C ASN A 87 24.34 -7.09 -1.74
N PRO A 88 24.44 -8.12 -2.62
CA PRO A 88 24.69 -9.49 -2.20
C PRO A 88 26.08 -9.60 -1.56
N LYS A 89 26.19 -10.37 -0.46
CA LYS A 89 27.49 -10.63 0.16
C LYS A 89 28.37 -11.46 -0.78
N PRO A 90 29.64 -11.08 -0.99
CA PRO A 90 30.54 -11.79 -1.91
C PRO A 90 30.91 -13.23 -1.47
N ASP A 91 30.79 -13.54 -0.17
CA ASP A 91 31.26 -14.81 0.41
C ASP A 91 30.25 -15.97 0.38
N LEU A 92 29.06 -15.78 -0.18
CA LEU A 92 28.06 -16.86 -0.28
C LEU A 92 28.18 -17.55 -1.64
N SER A 93 28.36 -18.86 -1.61
CA SER A 93 28.54 -19.72 -2.79
C SER A 93 27.56 -19.37 -3.92
N PRO A 94 27.97 -19.48 -5.20
CA PRO A 94 27.17 -19.05 -6.36
C PRO A 94 25.77 -19.67 -6.46
N ASN A 95 25.48 -20.74 -5.71
CA ASN A 95 24.18 -21.39 -5.66
C ASN A 95 23.19 -20.83 -4.61
N ASN A 96 23.62 -19.99 -3.65
CA ASN A 96 22.77 -19.58 -2.51
C ASN A 96 22.25 -18.13 -2.56
N ILE A 97 22.82 -17.26 -3.39
CA ILE A 97 22.27 -15.91 -3.69
C ILE A 97 22.48 -15.61 -5.17
N LEU A 98 21.91 -16.44 -6.04
CA LEU A 98 21.74 -15.99 -7.42
C LEU A 98 20.77 -14.80 -7.38
N SER A 99 21.25 -13.63 -7.78
CA SER A 99 20.39 -12.54 -8.26
C SER A 99 19.53 -13.12 -9.39
N THR A 100 18.39 -13.68 -9.02
CA THR A 100 17.42 -14.16 -9.99
C THR A 100 16.74 -12.93 -10.61
N PRO A 101 16.10 -13.07 -11.78
CA PRO A 101 15.22 -12.01 -12.30
C PRO A 101 14.14 -11.56 -11.29
N ALA A 102 13.84 -12.37 -10.27
CA ALA A 102 12.90 -12.05 -9.21
C ALA A 102 13.49 -11.21 -8.06
N THR A 103 14.81 -11.11 -7.94
CA THR A 103 15.48 -10.34 -6.89
C THR A 103 15.40 -8.83 -7.19
N PRO A 104 14.84 -7.99 -6.29
CA PRO A 104 14.70 -6.57 -6.57
C PRO A 104 16.06 -5.89 -6.55
N SER A 105 16.31 -5.00 -7.51
CA SER A 105 17.51 -4.16 -7.48
C SER A 105 17.41 -3.10 -6.39
N HIS A 106 16.21 -2.55 -6.23
CA HIS A 106 15.89 -1.51 -5.27
C HIS A 106 14.52 -1.73 -4.65
N ILE A 107 14.40 -1.37 -3.38
CA ILE A 107 13.10 -1.33 -2.67
C ILE A 107 12.91 0.08 -2.14
N VAL A 108 11.83 0.72 -2.57
CA VAL A 108 11.41 2.04 -2.07
C VAL A 108 10.32 1.81 -1.02
N ALA A 109 10.62 2.09 0.23
CA ALA A 109 9.76 1.80 1.38
C ALA A 109 9.23 3.08 2.03
N PHE A 110 7.95 3.06 2.44
CA PHE A 110 7.30 4.18 3.12
C PHE A 110 6.66 3.74 4.43
N ARG A 111 6.94 4.45 5.52
CA ARG A 111 6.27 4.19 6.81
C ARG A 111 4.94 4.94 6.90
N GLY A 112 4.05 4.44 7.75
CA GLY A 112 2.90 5.21 8.23
C GLY A 112 3.27 6.13 9.40
N THR A 113 2.24 6.56 10.13
CA THR A 113 2.39 7.42 11.32
C THR A 113 3.16 6.71 12.43
N VAL A 114 4.14 7.40 13.02
CA VAL A 114 4.80 6.96 14.26
C VAL A 114 3.96 7.49 15.42
N THR A 115 3.10 6.65 15.97
CA THR A 115 2.31 7.01 17.16
C THR A 115 2.92 6.41 18.41
N LYS A 116 2.63 7.01 19.57
CA LYS A 116 3.05 6.51 20.88
C LYS A 116 1.84 6.00 21.67
N GLY A 117 1.96 4.80 22.23
CA GLY A 117 1.04 4.30 23.27
C GLY A 117 -0.44 4.23 22.85
N ASP A 118 -1.30 4.80 23.71
CA ASP A 118 -2.76 4.72 23.66
C ASP A 118 -3.40 5.72 22.68
N ALA A 119 -2.63 6.66 22.14
CA ALA A 119 -3.10 7.63 21.14
C ALA A 119 -3.17 7.06 19.72
N PHE A 120 -2.63 5.85 19.48
CA PHE A 120 -2.47 5.26 18.15
C PHE A 120 -3.71 5.33 17.26
N SER A 121 -4.87 4.88 17.75
CA SER A 121 -6.09 4.84 16.94
C SER A 121 -6.62 6.23 16.60
N ARG A 122 -6.50 7.18 17.53
CA ARG A 122 -6.95 8.56 17.36
C ARG A 122 -6.07 9.31 16.37
N ASP A 123 -4.76 9.25 16.57
CA ASP A 123 -3.77 9.91 15.70
C ASP A 123 -3.86 9.36 14.27
N LEU A 124 -4.00 8.05 14.14
CA LEU A 124 -4.13 7.40 12.85
C LEU A 124 -5.43 7.79 12.12
N GLN A 125 -6.56 7.85 12.83
CA GLN A 125 -7.82 8.32 12.24
C GLN A 125 -7.76 9.79 11.82
N LEU A 126 -7.15 10.65 12.64
CA LEU A 126 -6.94 12.06 12.30
C LEU A 126 -6.07 12.18 11.05
N ASP A 127 -4.94 11.48 11.00
CA ASP A 127 -4.05 11.47 9.85
C ASP A 127 -4.75 10.97 8.58
N ILE A 128 -5.56 9.91 8.66
CA ILE A 128 -6.34 9.42 7.52
C ILE A 128 -7.33 10.48 7.02
N HIS A 129 -7.91 11.28 7.91
CA HIS A 129 -8.79 12.38 7.52
C HIS A 129 -8.02 13.48 6.78
N PHE A 130 -6.81 13.83 7.25
CA PHE A 130 -5.91 14.77 6.57
C PHE A 130 -5.43 14.25 5.20
N VAL A 131 -5.23 12.94 5.08
CA VAL A 131 -4.76 12.25 3.88
C VAL A 131 -5.71 12.39 2.70
N LYS A 132 -7.03 12.48 2.95
CA LYS A 132 -8.03 12.73 1.91
C LYS A 132 -7.77 14.04 1.13
N ASN A 133 -7.12 15.00 1.76
CA ASN A 133 -6.95 16.36 1.21
C ASN A 133 -5.55 16.63 0.66
N ILE A 134 -4.52 15.83 1.00
CA ILE A 134 -3.11 16.29 0.91
C ILE A 134 -2.20 15.40 0.04
N LEU A 135 -2.47 14.09 -0.12
CA LEU A 135 -1.45 13.20 -0.69
C LEU A 135 -1.03 13.52 -2.14
N HIS A 136 -1.86 14.19 -2.93
CA HIS A 136 -1.49 14.59 -4.30
C HIS A 136 -0.70 15.90 -4.40
N GLN A 137 -0.58 16.68 -3.31
CA GLN A 137 0.05 18.01 -3.29
C GLN A 137 1.09 18.16 -2.17
N SER A 138 1.42 17.08 -1.47
CA SER A 138 2.42 17.12 -0.39
C SER A 138 3.85 17.02 -0.92
N SER A 139 4.78 17.76 -0.29
CA SER A 139 6.24 17.62 -0.44
C SER A 139 6.68 16.15 -0.44
N ARG A 140 6.12 15.34 0.48
CA ARG A 140 6.43 13.91 0.60
C ARG A 140 6.12 13.11 -0.66
N PHE A 141 5.00 13.40 -1.33
CA PHE A 141 4.65 12.71 -2.57
C PHE A 141 5.59 13.10 -3.71
N GLU A 142 5.91 14.39 -3.85
CA GLU A 142 6.88 14.85 -4.87
C GLU A 142 8.26 14.23 -4.65
N THR A 143 8.77 14.22 -3.42
CA THR A 143 10.02 13.55 -3.07
C THR A 143 9.97 12.04 -3.37
N ALA A 144 8.86 11.38 -3.06
CA ALA A 144 8.68 9.95 -3.30
C ALA A 144 8.65 9.61 -4.81
N ILE A 145 7.85 10.33 -5.60
CA ILE A 145 7.74 10.07 -7.04
C ILE A 145 9.05 10.42 -7.75
N GLN A 146 9.74 11.47 -7.32
CA GLN A 146 11.03 11.84 -7.91
C GLN A 146 12.10 10.80 -7.61
N ALA A 147 12.14 10.24 -6.40
CA ALA A 147 13.05 9.14 -6.07
C ALA A 147 12.83 7.93 -6.99
N VAL A 148 11.58 7.53 -7.22
CA VAL A 148 11.25 6.43 -8.12
C VAL A 148 11.59 6.74 -9.57
N ARG A 149 11.26 7.95 -10.06
CA ARG A 149 11.59 8.38 -11.43
C ARG A 149 13.10 8.38 -11.66
N ASN A 150 13.90 8.84 -10.70
CA ASN A 150 15.36 8.84 -10.79
C ASN A 150 15.91 7.41 -10.92
N LEU A 151 15.39 6.46 -10.13
CA LEU A 151 15.80 5.06 -10.23
C LEU A 151 15.47 4.46 -11.61
N VAL A 152 14.26 4.71 -12.12
CA VAL A 152 13.83 4.24 -13.45
C VAL A 152 14.66 4.89 -14.56
N ALA A 153 14.91 6.20 -14.48
CA ALA A 153 15.71 6.94 -15.45
C ALA A 153 17.18 6.49 -15.47
N ALA A 154 17.72 6.03 -14.33
CA ALA A 154 19.04 5.42 -14.24
C ALA A 154 19.11 3.99 -14.81
N GLY A 155 18.02 3.48 -15.39
CA GLY A 155 17.97 2.16 -16.03
C GLY A 155 17.84 0.99 -15.06
N ASN A 156 17.53 1.25 -13.78
CA ASN A 156 17.32 0.17 -12.81
C ASN A 156 16.05 -0.60 -13.14
N GLN A 157 16.18 -1.93 -13.20
CA GLN A 157 15.07 -2.85 -13.41
C GLN A 157 14.66 -3.50 -12.08
N ASN A 158 13.46 -4.07 -12.02
CA ASN A 158 12.93 -4.75 -10.84
C ASN A 158 12.98 -3.89 -9.55
N ILE A 159 12.33 -2.71 -9.61
CA ILE A 159 12.17 -1.81 -8.47
C ILE A 159 10.86 -2.17 -7.76
N TRP A 160 10.91 -2.35 -6.45
CA TRP A 160 9.72 -2.57 -5.63
C TRP A 160 9.28 -1.28 -4.94
N LEU A 161 7.97 -1.12 -4.82
CA LEU A 161 7.34 -0.18 -3.90
C LEU A 161 6.77 -0.94 -2.72
N THR A 162 6.99 -0.45 -1.52
CA THR A 162 6.38 -1.03 -0.32
C THR A 162 5.96 0.05 0.66
N GLY A 163 4.88 -0.18 1.38
CA GLY A 163 4.47 0.76 2.40
C GLY A 163 3.47 0.18 3.38
N HIS A 164 3.40 0.79 4.56
CA HIS A 164 2.47 0.41 5.60
C HIS A 164 1.54 1.57 5.97
N SER A 165 0.25 1.29 6.16
CA SER A 165 -0.73 2.27 6.61
C SER A 165 -0.74 3.48 5.67
N LEU A 166 -0.53 4.70 6.17
CA LEU A 166 -0.35 5.89 5.33
C LEU A 166 0.82 5.75 4.32
N GLY A 167 1.93 5.12 4.71
CA GLY A 167 3.01 4.80 3.78
C GLY A 167 2.56 3.88 2.64
N SER A 168 1.60 2.97 2.90
CA SER A 168 1.00 2.14 1.85
C SER A 168 0.13 2.95 0.90
N ALA A 169 -0.60 3.96 1.39
CA ALA A 169 -1.33 4.87 0.51
C ALA A 169 -0.38 5.70 -0.36
N MET A 170 0.76 6.13 0.18
CA MET A 170 1.83 6.79 -0.58
C MET A 170 2.39 5.87 -1.68
N ALA A 171 2.78 4.64 -1.32
CA ALA A 171 3.26 3.63 -2.27
C ALA A 171 2.23 3.36 -3.38
N MET A 172 0.96 3.26 -3.01
CA MET A 172 -0.14 3.05 -3.97
C MET A 172 -0.28 4.23 -4.93
N LEU A 173 -0.20 5.45 -4.42
CA LEU A 173 -0.29 6.66 -5.23
C LEU A 173 0.89 6.78 -6.21
N VAL A 174 2.11 6.54 -5.73
CA VAL A 174 3.31 6.50 -6.58
C VAL A 174 3.17 5.42 -7.64
N GLY A 175 2.73 4.21 -7.28
CA GLY A 175 2.48 3.11 -8.22
C GLY A 175 1.46 3.47 -9.30
N LYS A 176 0.32 4.05 -8.91
CA LYS A 176 -0.69 4.57 -9.86
C LYS A 176 -0.10 5.59 -10.83
N ASN A 177 0.74 6.52 -10.34
CA ASN A 177 1.38 7.52 -11.19
C ASN A 177 2.34 6.87 -12.20
N MET A 178 3.18 5.94 -11.75
CA MET A 178 4.15 5.25 -12.62
C MET A 178 3.46 4.40 -13.69
N VAL A 179 2.40 3.67 -13.33
CA VAL A 179 1.64 2.81 -14.25
C VAL A 179 0.95 3.61 -15.34
N LYS A 180 0.42 4.80 -15.02
CA LYS A 180 -0.14 5.72 -16.02
C LYS A 180 0.90 6.21 -17.04
N ASN A 181 2.17 6.17 -16.68
CA ASN A 181 3.31 6.47 -17.55
C ASN A 181 3.94 5.20 -18.15
N GLY A 182 3.25 4.05 -18.09
CA GLY A 182 3.69 2.79 -18.69
C GLY A 182 4.72 1.99 -17.86
N VAL A 183 5.02 2.41 -16.63
CA VAL A 183 6.00 1.74 -15.77
C VAL A 183 5.28 0.93 -14.68
N PHE A 184 5.42 -0.39 -14.75
CA PHE A 184 4.80 -1.32 -13.82
C PHE A 184 5.79 -1.71 -12.73
N LEU A 185 5.51 -1.28 -11.50
CA LEU A 185 6.33 -1.58 -10.34
C LEU A 185 5.66 -2.64 -9.50
N GLU A 186 6.42 -3.66 -9.11
CA GLU A 186 5.97 -4.58 -8.06
C GLU A 186 5.71 -3.78 -6.79
N SER A 187 4.59 -4.07 -6.14
CA SER A 187 4.09 -3.22 -5.06
C SER A 187 3.51 -4.07 -3.92
N HIS A 188 3.98 -3.81 -2.70
CA HIS A 188 3.55 -4.47 -1.47
C HIS A 188 2.87 -3.45 -0.55
N LEU A 189 1.56 -3.55 -0.46
CA LEU A 189 0.70 -2.55 0.17
C LEU A 189 0.13 -3.11 1.47
N PHE A 190 0.73 -2.75 2.61
CA PHE A 190 0.36 -3.27 3.93
C PHE A 190 -0.63 -2.36 4.64
N ASN A 191 -1.82 -2.88 4.92
CA ASN A 191 -2.88 -2.20 5.68
C ASN A 191 -3.18 -0.77 5.18
N PRO A 192 -3.28 -0.50 3.86
CA PRO A 192 -3.61 0.83 3.39
C PRO A 192 -4.98 1.28 3.91
N PRO A 193 -5.17 2.56 4.22
CA PRO A 193 -6.48 3.07 4.58
C PRO A 193 -7.46 2.93 3.42
N PHE A 194 -8.68 2.49 3.73
CA PHE A 194 -9.81 2.52 2.81
C PHE A 194 -10.73 3.68 3.18
N VAL A 195 -10.79 4.68 2.29
CA VAL A 195 -11.50 5.93 2.54
C VAL A 195 -12.97 5.82 2.10
N SER A 196 -13.77 5.06 2.85
CA SER A 196 -15.23 5.00 2.67
C SER A 196 -15.94 4.80 4.02
N PRO A 197 -17.28 4.94 4.08
CA PRO A 197 -18.03 4.47 5.25
C PRO A 197 -17.68 2.99 5.53
N PRO A 198 -17.50 2.58 6.79
CA PRO A 198 -17.06 1.23 7.14
C PRO A 198 -18.23 0.23 7.07
N ILE A 199 -18.62 -0.14 5.86
CA ILE A 199 -19.67 -1.11 5.53
C ILE A 199 -19.26 -2.52 5.99
N GLU A 200 -17.98 -2.88 5.98
CA GLU A 200 -17.49 -4.20 6.41
C GLU A 200 -17.79 -4.48 7.89
N ASN A 201 -17.83 -3.45 8.73
CA ASN A 201 -18.15 -3.54 10.16
C ASN A 201 -19.62 -3.91 10.44
N ILE A 202 -20.49 -3.90 9.42
CA ILE A 202 -21.90 -4.30 9.56
C ILE A 202 -22.00 -5.81 9.75
N LYS A 203 -22.45 -6.26 10.92
CA LYS A 203 -22.58 -7.70 11.26
C LYS A 203 -23.54 -8.46 10.34
N ASN A 204 -24.61 -7.82 9.88
CA ASN A 204 -25.61 -8.46 9.03
C ASN A 204 -25.14 -8.53 7.56
N LYS A 205 -24.80 -9.74 7.10
CA LYS A 205 -24.33 -10.00 5.73
C LYS A 205 -25.33 -9.57 4.64
N LYS A 206 -26.64 -9.71 4.86
CA LYS A 206 -27.67 -9.31 3.88
C LYS A 206 -27.72 -7.79 3.72
N VAL A 207 -27.70 -7.06 4.83
CA VAL A 207 -27.69 -5.59 4.84
C VAL A 207 -26.39 -5.05 4.25
N LYS A 208 -25.24 -5.60 4.67
CA LYS A 208 -23.91 -5.30 4.11
C LYS A 208 -23.91 -5.38 2.59
N HIS A 209 -24.44 -6.49 2.07
CA HIS A 209 -24.45 -6.74 0.65
C HIS A 209 -25.45 -5.87 -0.11
N GLY A 210 -26.66 -5.67 0.42
CA GLY A 210 -27.66 -4.78 -0.18
C GLY A 210 -27.16 -3.35 -0.29
N LEU A 211 -26.47 -2.84 0.75
CA LEU A 211 -25.91 -1.50 0.75
C LEU A 211 -24.80 -1.34 -0.32
N ARG A 212 -23.90 -2.32 -0.47
CA ARG A 212 -22.85 -2.28 -1.50
C ARG A 212 -23.43 -2.30 -2.92
N ILE A 213 -24.40 -3.17 -3.20
CA ILE A 213 -25.09 -3.19 -4.49
C ILE A 213 -25.72 -1.82 -4.77
N ALA A 214 -26.55 -1.32 -3.85
CA ALA A 214 -27.23 -0.05 -4.04
C ALA A 214 -26.23 1.09 -4.29
N SER A 215 -25.15 1.14 -3.52
CA SER A 215 -24.07 2.13 -3.68
C SER A 215 -23.43 2.08 -5.07
N SER A 216 -23.12 0.89 -5.60
CA SER A 216 -22.53 0.75 -6.95
C SER A 216 -23.48 1.23 -8.04
N PHE A 217 -24.77 0.87 -7.96
CA PHE A 217 -25.76 1.31 -8.94
C PHE A 217 -25.99 2.83 -8.90
N VAL A 218 -26.04 3.42 -7.70
CA VAL A 218 -26.14 4.88 -7.52
C VAL A 218 -24.90 5.58 -8.10
N THR A 219 -23.70 5.08 -7.80
CA THR A 219 -22.44 5.63 -8.34
C THR A 219 -22.41 5.54 -9.86
N ALA A 220 -22.80 4.40 -10.43
CA ALA A 220 -22.84 4.21 -11.87
C ALA A 220 -23.85 5.13 -12.56
N GLY A 221 -25.05 5.25 -12.01
CA GLY A 221 -26.08 6.17 -12.52
C GLY A 221 -25.61 7.63 -12.48
N LEU A 222 -24.96 8.05 -11.40
CA LEU A 222 -24.42 9.41 -11.26
C LEU A 222 -23.27 9.67 -12.24
N ALA A 223 -22.38 8.70 -12.46
CA ALA A 223 -21.30 8.80 -13.44
C ALA A 223 -21.83 8.95 -14.88
N VAL A 224 -22.89 8.22 -15.25
CA VAL A 224 -23.57 8.38 -16.54
C VAL A 224 -24.18 9.78 -16.65
N ALA A 225 -24.85 10.27 -15.61
CA ALA A 225 -25.46 11.60 -15.62
C ALA A 225 -24.42 12.73 -15.75
N VAL A 226 -23.30 12.66 -15.04
CA VAL A 226 -22.18 13.61 -15.15
C VAL A 226 -21.58 13.57 -16.56
N LYS A 227 -21.40 12.37 -17.14
CA LYS A 227 -20.90 12.22 -18.52
C LYS A 227 -21.83 12.85 -19.56
N LEU A 228 -23.14 12.71 -19.40
CA LEU A 228 -24.14 13.33 -20.28
C LEU A 228 -24.15 14.87 -20.15
N LYS A 229 -23.96 15.40 -18.94
CA LYS A 229 -23.89 16.85 -18.66
C LYS A 229 -22.63 17.50 -19.28
N ASN A 230 -21.52 16.77 -19.33
CA ASN A 230 -20.21 17.29 -19.75
C ASN A 230 -19.91 17.11 -21.26
N ASN A 231 -20.93 16.98 -22.11
CA ASN A 231 -20.80 16.72 -23.56
C ASN A 231 -20.06 17.79 -24.40
N HIS A 232 -19.44 18.81 -23.80
CA HIS A 232 -18.74 19.89 -24.51
C HIS A 232 -17.21 19.90 -24.39
N GLN A 233 -16.55 18.94 -23.75
CA GLN A 233 -15.08 18.85 -23.77
C GLN A 233 -14.58 17.44 -24.04
N GLN A 234 -13.96 17.26 -25.20
CA GLN A 234 -13.17 16.08 -25.56
C GLN A 234 -12.07 15.85 -24.51
N ARG A 235 -12.27 14.86 -23.62
CA ARG A 235 -11.20 14.27 -22.79
C ARG A 235 -11.45 12.77 -22.53
N ASN A 236 -11.90 12.03 -23.54
CA ASN A 236 -12.31 10.62 -23.39
C ASN A 236 -11.23 9.57 -23.72
N ASN A 237 -10.07 9.95 -24.27
CA ASN A 237 -9.00 8.98 -24.56
C ASN A 237 -8.03 8.77 -23.39
N ALA A 238 -7.78 9.82 -22.58
CA ALA A 238 -6.82 9.74 -21.47
C ALA A 238 -7.35 8.92 -20.27
N SER A 239 -8.64 9.05 -19.93
CA SER A 239 -9.26 8.32 -18.81
C SER A 239 -9.39 6.82 -19.09
N ASN A 240 -9.75 6.45 -20.31
CA ASN A 240 -9.92 5.05 -20.71
C ASN A 240 -8.57 4.32 -20.75
N ASN A 241 -7.52 4.93 -21.31
CA ASN A 241 -6.17 4.38 -21.28
C ASN A 241 -5.63 4.29 -19.85
N SER A 242 -5.85 5.31 -19.01
CA SER A 242 -5.46 5.28 -17.60
C SER A 242 -6.07 4.10 -16.85
N PHE A 243 -7.35 3.80 -17.06
CA PHE A 243 -8.00 2.65 -16.43
C PHE A 243 -7.42 1.31 -16.93
N ILE A 244 -7.15 1.17 -18.23
CA ILE A 244 -6.56 -0.05 -18.79
C ILE A 244 -5.16 -0.30 -18.21
N HIS A 245 -4.34 0.74 -18.09
CA HIS A 245 -3.03 0.64 -17.45
C HIS A 245 -3.17 0.24 -15.97
N LEU A 246 -4.07 0.88 -15.22
CA LEU A 246 -4.32 0.55 -13.81
C LEU A 246 -4.91 -0.86 -13.60
N ALA A 247 -5.73 -1.35 -14.53
CA ALA A 247 -6.25 -2.71 -14.56
C ALA A 247 -5.16 -3.76 -14.77
N SER A 248 -4.12 -3.40 -15.53
CA SER A 248 -2.98 -4.28 -15.82
C SER A 248 -1.99 -4.35 -14.65
N TRP A 249 -1.99 -3.36 -13.76
CA TRP A 249 -1.19 -3.36 -12.54
C TRP A 249 -1.87 -4.16 -11.42
N VAL A 250 -1.16 -5.15 -10.87
CA VAL A 250 -1.69 -6.06 -9.85
C VAL A 250 -0.80 -5.99 -8.60
N PRO A 251 -0.96 -4.95 -7.75
CA PRO A 251 -0.21 -4.86 -6.50
C PRO A 251 -0.58 -5.97 -5.53
N CYS A 252 0.38 -6.41 -4.71
CA CYS A 252 0.12 -7.24 -3.55
C CYS A 252 -0.48 -6.38 -2.44
N LEU A 253 -1.70 -6.71 -2.02
CA LEU A 253 -2.47 -5.96 -1.04
C LEU A 253 -2.69 -6.82 0.20
N TYR A 254 -2.15 -6.40 1.33
CA TYR A 254 -2.17 -7.17 2.58
C TYR A 254 -3.11 -6.49 3.59
N VAL A 255 -4.13 -7.23 4.06
CA VAL A 255 -5.17 -6.68 4.96
C VAL A 255 -5.53 -7.64 6.08
N ASN A 256 -6.00 -7.09 7.19
CA ASN A 256 -6.47 -7.86 8.34
C ASN A 256 -7.96 -7.58 8.59
N PRO A 257 -8.82 -8.60 8.75
CA PRO A 257 -10.24 -8.39 9.06
C PRO A 257 -10.49 -7.66 10.39
N GLY A 258 -9.58 -7.78 11.36
CA GLY A 258 -9.62 -7.07 12.64
C GLY A 258 -9.18 -5.60 12.54
N ASP A 259 -8.67 -5.18 11.38
CA ASP A 259 -8.24 -3.82 11.12
C ASP A 259 -9.33 -3.04 10.39
N HIS A 260 -10.10 -2.25 11.12
CA HIS A 260 -11.19 -1.45 10.55
C HIS A 260 -10.73 -0.32 9.61
N ILE A 261 -9.42 -0.08 9.50
CA ILE A 261 -8.85 0.93 8.60
C ILE A 261 -8.71 0.37 7.18
N CYS A 262 -8.38 -0.92 7.04
CA CYS A 262 -8.13 -1.56 5.74
C CYS A 262 -9.07 -2.73 5.39
N SER A 263 -9.78 -3.31 6.36
CA SER A 263 -10.65 -4.49 6.14
C SER A 263 -11.72 -4.28 5.06
N GLU A 264 -12.08 -3.03 4.76
CA GLU A 264 -13.04 -2.71 3.71
C GLU A 264 -12.57 -3.13 2.29
N TYR A 265 -11.26 -3.30 2.07
CA TYR A 265 -10.76 -3.91 0.83
C TYR A 265 -11.27 -5.35 0.62
N ILE A 266 -11.45 -6.12 1.70
CA ILE A 266 -12.00 -7.48 1.62
C ILE A 266 -13.41 -7.42 1.04
N GLY A 267 -14.21 -6.52 1.58
CA GLY A 267 -15.58 -6.29 1.17
C GLY A 267 -15.71 -5.75 -0.26
N TYR A 268 -14.85 -4.80 -0.62
CA TYR A 268 -14.73 -4.20 -1.94
C TYR A 268 -14.48 -5.27 -3.03
N PHE A 269 -13.43 -6.09 -2.89
CA PHE A 269 -13.09 -7.09 -3.90
C PHE A 269 -14.10 -8.25 -3.95
N GLN A 270 -14.66 -8.67 -2.81
CA GLN A 270 -15.72 -9.68 -2.77
C GLN A 270 -17.00 -9.20 -3.45
N HIS A 271 -17.38 -7.94 -3.21
CA HIS A 271 -18.54 -7.32 -3.84
C HIS A 271 -18.39 -7.28 -5.35
N ARG A 272 -17.21 -6.89 -5.82
CA ARG A 272 -16.93 -6.84 -7.25
C ARG A 272 -17.07 -8.18 -7.95
N ARG A 273 -16.46 -9.24 -7.39
CA ARG A 273 -16.64 -10.60 -7.90
C ARG A 273 -18.11 -11.02 -7.94
N LYS A 274 -18.89 -10.62 -6.92
CA LYS A 274 -20.32 -10.93 -6.88
C LYS A 274 -21.10 -10.18 -7.96
N MET A 275 -20.76 -8.91 -8.21
CA MET A 275 -21.33 -8.12 -9.30
C MET A 275 -21.06 -8.76 -10.67
N GLU A 276 -19.85 -9.29 -10.89
CA GLU A 276 -19.54 -10.11 -12.07
C GLU A 276 -20.41 -11.36 -12.15
N GLY A 277 -20.55 -12.10 -11.05
CA GLY A 277 -21.36 -13.33 -10.99
C GLY A 277 -22.86 -13.14 -11.23
N ILE A 278 -23.41 -11.94 -11.01
CA ILE A 278 -24.82 -11.62 -11.30
C ILE A 278 -25.01 -10.89 -12.64
N GLY A 279 -23.99 -10.82 -13.49
CA GLY A 279 -24.04 -10.14 -14.78
C GLY A 279 -23.98 -8.61 -14.72
N ALA A 280 -23.74 -8.03 -13.53
CA ALA A 280 -23.63 -6.59 -13.30
C ALA A 280 -22.17 -6.08 -13.26
N GLY A 281 -21.21 -6.87 -13.75
CA GLY A 281 -19.78 -6.52 -13.73
C GLY A 281 -19.45 -5.19 -14.44
N GLY A 282 -20.18 -4.86 -15.52
CA GLY A 282 -20.01 -3.57 -16.21
C GLY A 282 -20.41 -2.36 -15.37
N VAL A 283 -21.47 -2.50 -14.54
CA VAL A 283 -21.93 -1.46 -13.61
C VAL A 283 -20.87 -1.23 -12.53
N GLU A 284 -20.35 -2.32 -11.96
CA GLU A 284 -19.32 -2.24 -10.94
C GLU A 284 -18.01 -1.67 -11.49
N ARG A 285 -17.62 -2.05 -12.71
CA ARG A 285 -16.43 -1.49 -13.36
C ARG A 285 -16.54 0.02 -13.50
N LEU A 286 -17.70 0.50 -13.95
CA LEU A 286 -17.97 1.94 -14.07
C LEU A 286 -18.04 2.62 -12.71
N ALA A 287 -18.66 2.00 -11.70
CA ALA A 287 -18.69 2.52 -10.34
C ALA A 287 -17.29 2.61 -9.73
N SER A 288 -16.41 1.64 -9.96
CA SER A 288 -15.05 1.59 -9.39
C SER A 288 -14.08 2.62 -9.96
N GLN A 289 -14.41 3.22 -11.11
CA GLN A 289 -13.67 4.34 -11.70
C GLN A 289 -13.99 5.68 -11.03
N HIS A 290 -15.05 5.72 -10.23
CA HIS A 290 -15.57 6.94 -9.64
C HIS A 290 -15.81 6.75 -8.14
N SER A 291 -15.82 7.85 -7.38
CA SER A 291 -16.36 7.82 -6.02
C SER A 291 -17.61 8.66 -5.97
N ILE A 292 -18.59 8.31 -5.12
CA ILE A 292 -19.82 9.11 -4.95
C ILE A 292 -19.46 10.56 -4.60
N SER A 293 -18.50 10.76 -3.70
CA SER A 293 -18.01 12.08 -3.33
C SER A 293 -17.35 12.80 -4.51
N GLY A 294 -16.55 12.12 -5.32
CA GLY A 294 -15.91 12.70 -6.50
C GLY A 294 -16.92 13.12 -7.56
N LEU A 295 -17.91 12.27 -7.84
CA LEU A 295 -18.99 12.58 -8.79
C LEU A 295 -19.88 13.73 -8.32
N PHE A 296 -20.13 13.84 -7.01
CA PHE A 296 -20.87 14.97 -6.46
C PHE A 296 -20.09 16.28 -6.62
N MET A 297 -18.77 16.26 -6.37
CA MET A 297 -17.89 17.41 -6.59
C MET A 297 -17.83 17.81 -8.08
N ASP A 298 -17.72 16.84 -8.99
CA ASP A 298 -17.78 17.09 -10.43
C ASP A 298 -19.13 17.70 -10.85
N ALA A 299 -20.24 17.19 -10.30
CA ALA A 299 -21.59 17.68 -10.62
C ALA A 299 -21.80 19.16 -10.23
N ILE A 300 -21.12 19.61 -9.17
CA ILE A 300 -21.12 21.01 -8.69
C ILE A 300 -19.95 21.85 -9.22
N GLY A 301 -19.16 21.32 -10.16
CA GLY A 301 -18.09 22.06 -10.84
C GLY A 301 -16.80 22.26 -10.03
N LYS A 302 -16.55 21.44 -9.00
CA LYS A 302 -15.27 21.39 -8.28
C LYS A 302 -14.41 20.26 -8.84
N GLU A 303 -13.10 20.47 -8.95
CA GLU A 303 -12.19 19.40 -9.38
C GLU A 303 -12.32 18.18 -8.46
N SER A 304 -12.65 17.02 -9.03
CA SER A 304 -12.58 15.75 -8.32
C SER A 304 -11.19 15.13 -8.48
N HIS A 305 -10.67 14.61 -7.37
CA HIS A 305 -9.46 13.78 -7.39
C HIS A 305 -9.85 12.31 -7.48
N GLU A 306 -9.06 11.54 -8.23
CA GLU A 306 -9.26 10.11 -8.39
C GLU A 306 -9.22 9.41 -7.02
N PRO A 307 -10.14 8.46 -6.74
CA PRO A 307 -10.16 7.79 -5.46
C PRO A 307 -8.88 6.99 -5.21
N LEU A 308 -8.07 7.48 -4.26
CA LEU A 308 -6.79 6.89 -3.87
C LEU A 308 -6.89 5.40 -3.55
N HIS A 309 -7.94 4.99 -2.85
CA HIS A 309 -8.14 3.64 -2.31
C HIS A 309 -8.75 2.63 -3.29
N LEU A 310 -9.26 3.05 -4.46
CA LEU A 310 -9.85 2.11 -5.41
C LEU A 310 -8.77 1.51 -6.30
N LEU A 311 -8.70 0.18 -6.34
CA LEU A 311 -7.76 -0.58 -7.15
C LEU A 311 -8.53 -1.48 -8.12
N PRO A 312 -8.34 -1.35 -9.43
CA PRO A 312 -9.01 -2.22 -10.39
C PRO A 312 -8.58 -3.69 -10.24
N SER A 313 -7.31 -3.94 -9.95
CA SER A 313 -6.77 -5.29 -9.78
C SER A 313 -5.87 -5.33 -8.54
N ALA A 314 -5.79 -6.50 -7.88
CA ALA A 314 -4.87 -6.72 -6.76
C ALA A 314 -4.69 -8.22 -6.48
N ASN A 315 -3.54 -8.59 -5.93
CA ASN A 315 -3.37 -9.85 -5.23
C ASN A 315 -3.65 -9.63 -3.73
N LEU A 316 -4.89 -9.86 -3.32
CA LEU A 316 -5.36 -9.63 -1.96
C LEU A 316 -4.94 -10.79 -1.05
N THR A 317 -4.16 -10.50 -0.03
CA THR A 317 -3.80 -11.44 1.03
C THR A 317 -4.46 -11.01 2.34
N VAL A 318 -5.28 -11.89 2.90
CA VAL A 318 -6.00 -11.66 4.14
C VAL A 318 -5.33 -12.43 5.26
N ASN A 319 -4.93 -11.74 6.33
CA ASN A 319 -4.46 -12.39 7.55
C ASN A 319 -5.66 -12.68 8.47
N SER A 320 -6.16 -13.90 8.42
CA SER A 320 -7.34 -14.37 9.18
C SER A 320 -7.04 -14.65 10.65
N ARG A 321 -5.77 -14.51 11.07
CA ARG A 321 -5.39 -14.69 12.45
C ARG A 321 -6.10 -13.67 13.35
N ARG A 322 -6.68 -14.16 14.45
CA ARG A 322 -7.29 -13.32 15.47
C ARG A 322 -6.25 -12.39 16.14
N ALA A 323 -6.44 -11.10 15.96
CA ALA A 323 -5.75 -10.05 16.70
C ALA A 323 -6.48 -9.71 18.00
N ARG A 324 -5.75 -9.26 19.03
CA ARG A 324 -6.31 -8.82 20.31
C ARG A 324 -6.99 -7.46 20.21
N ASP A 325 -6.38 -6.55 19.44
CA ASP A 325 -6.84 -5.18 19.26
C ASP A 325 -6.49 -4.64 17.86
N LEU A 326 -6.91 -3.40 17.59
CA LEU A 326 -6.59 -2.71 16.33
C LEU A 326 -5.08 -2.55 16.13
N LYS A 327 -4.31 -2.33 17.20
CA LYS A 327 -2.86 -2.07 17.10
C LYS A 327 -2.11 -3.32 16.63
N GLU A 328 -2.53 -4.48 17.08
CA GLU A 328 -2.05 -5.77 16.60
C GLU A 328 -2.55 -6.06 15.18
N ALA A 329 -3.84 -5.84 14.91
CA ALA A 329 -4.44 -6.09 13.59
C ALA A 329 -3.92 -5.13 12.50
N HIS A 330 -3.52 -3.92 12.86
CA HIS A 330 -2.98 -2.92 11.95
C HIS A 330 -1.47 -3.01 11.85
N GLY A 331 -0.77 -3.52 12.86
CA GLY A 331 0.68 -3.42 12.94
C GLY A 331 1.43 -4.20 11.86
N ILE A 332 2.47 -3.59 11.30
CA ILE A 332 3.32 -4.18 10.25
C ILE A 332 3.96 -5.53 10.65
N HIS A 333 4.28 -5.70 11.93
CA HIS A 333 4.89 -6.90 12.49
C HIS A 333 4.10 -8.20 12.27
N GLN A 334 2.80 -8.12 12.00
CA GLN A 334 2.02 -9.32 11.71
C GLN A 334 2.43 -9.99 10.39
N TRP A 335 3.15 -9.29 9.50
CA TRP A 335 3.39 -9.69 8.11
C TRP A 335 4.66 -10.52 7.87
N TRP A 336 5.46 -10.77 8.90
CA TRP A 336 6.64 -11.64 8.85
C TRP A 336 6.68 -12.69 9.96
N ARG A 337 5.54 -13.02 10.58
CA ARG A 337 5.47 -14.03 11.65
C ARG A 337 5.33 -15.44 11.07
N CYS A 338 5.84 -16.46 11.77
CA CYS A 338 5.71 -17.86 11.33
C CYS A 338 4.29 -18.42 11.53
N ASP A 339 3.54 -17.88 12.49
CA ASP A 339 2.22 -18.36 12.91
C ASP A 339 1.07 -17.59 12.24
N GLN A 340 1.25 -17.22 10.97
CA GLN A 340 0.25 -16.53 10.17
C GLN A 340 -0.80 -17.49 9.62
N GLN A 341 -2.02 -16.98 9.40
CA GLN A 341 -3.07 -17.67 8.67
C GLN A 341 -3.45 -16.79 7.48
N LEU A 342 -2.77 -17.00 6.35
CA LEU A 342 -2.90 -16.17 5.17
C LEU A 342 -3.74 -16.84 4.10
N GLU A 343 -4.69 -16.10 3.57
CA GLU A 343 -5.46 -16.48 2.39
C GLU A 343 -5.19 -15.45 1.29
N SER A 344 -4.53 -15.89 0.22
CA SER A 344 -4.24 -15.05 -0.95
C SER A 344 -5.17 -15.33 -2.11
N ARG A 345 -5.60 -14.26 -2.77
CA ARG A 345 -6.46 -14.33 -3.94
C ARG A 345 -6.23 -13.17 -4.89
N THR A 346 -6.07 -13.48 -6.17
CA THR A 346 -5.97 -12.47 -7.22
C THR A 346 -7.35 -12.05 -7.75
N TYR A 347 -7.55 -10.74 -7.85
CA TYR A 347 -8.69 -10.09 -8.50
C TYR A 347 -8.17 -9.27 -9.69
N ARG A 348 -8.78 -9.46 -10.87
CA ARG A 348 -8.41 -8.75 -12.12
C ARG A 348 -9.65 -8.10 -12.73
N SER A 349 -9.45 -6.93 -13.34
CA SER A 349 -10.47 -6.16 -14.07
C SER A 349 -10.68 -6.59 -15.50
#